data_AF-A0A3D0M9N3-F1
#
_entry.id   AF-A0A3D0M9N3-F1
#
_cell.length_a   1.000
_cell.length_b   1.000
_cell.length_c   1.000
_cell.angle_alpha   90.00
_cell.angle_beta   90.00
_cell.angle_gamma   90.00
#
_symmetry.space_group_name_H-M   'P 1'
#
loop_
_entity.id
_entity.type
_entity.pdbx_description
1 polymer ?
#
loop_
_entity_poly.entity_id
_entity_poly.type
_entity_poly.pdbx_seq_one_letter_code
_entity_poly.pdbx_strand_id
1 'polypeptide(L)'
;MYKYKTQGTCSVEIYFDIRDHKVHDVQFVGGCNGNTQGVARLIEGMDVDEAISRIKGIRCGSKPTSCPDQLARGLEAALSQAEAAKA
;
A
#
# COMPACT_ATOMS: atom_id res chain seq x y z
N MET A 1 6.67 9.54 -6.28
CA MET A 1 6.42 8.11 -6.53
C MET A 1 7.26 7.27 -5.59
N TYR A 2 6.59 6.60 -4.66
CA TYR A 2 7.19 5.64 -3.75
C TYR A 2 7.22 4.27 -4.40
N LYS A 3 8.28 3.52 -4.10
CA LYS A 3 8.44 2.10 -4.45
C LYS A 3 8.61 1.31 -3.18
N TYR A 4 7.74 0.34 -2.95
CA TYR A 4 7.78 -0.54 -1.79
C TYR A 4 7.95 -1.99 -2.21
N LYS A 5 9.01 -2.65 -1.72
CA LYS A 5 9.24 -4.08 -1.93
C LYS A 5 8.47 -4.87 -0.89
N THR A 6 7.51 -5.66 -1.33
CA THR A 6 6.65 -6.45 -0.45
C THR A 6 7.38 -7.67 0.10
N GLN A 7 6.86 -8.20 1.20
CA GLN A 7 7.38 -9.42 1.83
C GLN A 7 6.23 -10.37 2.16
N GLY A 8 6.45 -11.68 1.98
CA GLY A 8 5.48 -12.71 2.35
C GLY A 8 4.17 -12.69 1.55
N THR A 9 4.14 -12.07 0.37
CA THR A 9 2.95 -11.99 -0.50
C THR A 9 3.27 -12.41 -1.94
N CYS A 10 2.24 -12.51 -2.79
CA CYS A 10 2.41 -12.87 -4.21
C CYS A 10 2.76 -11.66 -5.09
N SER A 11 2.36 -10.45 -4.68
CA SER A 11 2.92 -9.21 -5.25
C SER A 11 4.37 -9.10 -4.79
N VAL A 12 5.26 -8.58 -5.62
CA VAL A 12 6.69 -8.40 -5.30
C VAL A 12 7.06 -6.94 -5.06
N GLU A 13 6.31 -6.02 -5.67
CA GLU A 13 6.51 -4.57 -5.54
C GLU A 13 5.16 -3.86 -5.56
N ILE A 14 5.11 -2.67 -4.95
CA ILE A 14 3.99 -1.75 -4.99
C ILE A 14 4.53 -0.36 -5.29
N TYR A 15 3.91 0.32 -6.23
CA TYR A 15 4.15 1.72 -6.55
C TYR A 15 2.94 2.53 -6.13
N PHE A 16 3.15 3.72 -5.59
CA PHE A 16 2.08 4.64 -5.22
C PHE A 16 2.63 6.06 -5.03
N ASP A 17 1.72 7.02 -4.97
CA ASP A 17 1.98 8.40 -4.59
C ASP A 17 1.16 8.80 -3.36
N ILE A 18 1.66 9.81 -2.66
CA ILE A 18 0.91 10.54 -1.63
C ILE A 18 0.93 12.01 -2.02
N ARG A 19 -0.25 12.60 -2.26
CA ARG A 19 -0.43 14.03 -2.61
C ARG A 19 -1.53 14.59 -1.73
N ASP A 20 -1.29 15.73 -1.08
CA ASP A 20 -2.27 16.36 -0.16
C ASP A 20 -2.86 15.37 0.86
N HIS A 21 -1.99 14.52 1.42
CA HIS A 21 -2.35 13.45 2.38
C HIS A 21 -3.33 12.39 1.83
N LYS A 22 -3.38 12.24 0.50
CA LYS A 22 -4.21 11.25 -0.20
C LYS A 22 -3.37 10.28 -1.02
N VAL A 23 -3.84 9.03 -1.07
CA VAL A 23 -3.22 7.95 -1.83
C VAL A 23 -3.57 8.09 -3.31
N HIS A 24 -2.57 7.96 -4.18
CA HIS A 24 -2.73 8.06 -5.64
C HIS A 24 -1.92 7.00 -6.38
N ASP A 25 -2.38 6.63 -7.58
CA ASP A 25 -1.63 5.87 -8.59
C ASP A 25 -1.06 4.54 -8.07
N VAL A 26 -1.86 3.82 -7.27
CA VAL A 26 -1.43 2.54 -6.68
C VAL A 26 -1.32 1.47 -7.75
N GLN A 27 -0.16 0.83 -7.86
CA GLN A 27 0.10 -0.25 -8.80
C GLN A 27 0.86 -1.39 -8.12
N PHE A 28 0.30 -2.59 -8.18
CA PHE A 28 0.94 -3.81 -7.70
C PHE A 28 1.67 -4.50 -8.86
N VAL A 29 2.89 -4.98 -8.61
CA VAL A 29 3.60 -5.87 -9.53
C VAL A 29 3.43 -7.31 -9.06
N GLY A 30 2.67 -8.08 -9.83
CA GLY A 30 2.33 -9.47 -9.52
C GLY A 30 1.11 -9.60 -8.60
N GLY A 31 0.86 -10.81 -8.10
CA GLY A 31 -0.32 -11.14 -7.30
C GLY A 31 -1.59 -11.40 -8.12
N CYS A 32 -2.73 -11.45 -7.43
CA CYS A 32 -4.03 -11.70 -8.07
C CYS A 32 -4.46 -10.46 -8.88
N ASN A 33 -4.32 -10.53 -10.20
CA ASN A 33 -4.47 -9.40 -11.11
C ASN A 33 -5.78 -8.61 -10.93
N GLY A 34 -6.92 -9.28 -10.74
CA GLY A 34 -8.21 -8.61 -10.52
C GLY A 34 -8.31 -7.93 -9.15
N ASN A 35 -7.94 -8.64 -8.08
CA ASN A 35 -8.06 -8.11 -6.73
C ASN A 35 -7.07 -6.96 -6.46
N THR A 36 -5.84 -7.04 -6.97
CA THR A 36 -4.86 -5.96 -6.78
C THR A 36 -5.28 -4.67 -7.50
N GLN A 37 -5.85 -4.78 -8.71
CA GLN A 37 -6.46 -3.65 -9.40
C GLN A 37 -7.68 -3.10 -8.65
N GLY A 38 -8.52 -3.99 -8.09
CA GLY A 38 -9.67 -3.60 -7.29
C GLY A 38 -9.27 -2.78 -6.07
N VAL A 39 -8.30 -3.27 -5.29
CA VAL A 39 -7.76 -2.54 -4.12
C VAL A 39 -7.20 -1.19 -4.55
N ALA A 40 -6.37 -1.15 -5.59
CA ALA A 40 -5.79 0.10 -6.08
C ALA A 40 -6.86 1.15 -6.44
N ARG A 41 -7.92 0.75 -7.13
CA ARG A 41 -9.02 1.66 -7.51
C ARG A 41 -9.87 2.11 -6.33
N LEU A 42 -10.10 1.23 -5.35
CA LEU A 42 -10.95 1.52 -4.20
C LEU A 42 -10.33 2.55 -3.24
N ILE A 43 -9.01 2.66 -3.23
CA ILE A 43 -8.29 3.57 -2.33
C ILE A 43 -7.79 4.84 -3.02
N GLU A 44 -8.02 4.98 -4.33
CA GLU A 44 -7.62 6.17 -5.08
C GLU A 44 -8.29 7.42 -4.50
N GLY A 45 -7.49 8.43 -4.14
CA GLY A 45 -7.94 9.67 -3.52
C GLY A 45 -8.36 9.55 -2.05
N MET A 46 -8.22 8.37 -1.44
CA MET A 46 -8.50 8.12 -0.03
C MET A 46 -7.44 8.79 0.85
N ASP A 47 -7.87 9.28 2.01
CA ASP A 47 -6.96 9.73 3.06
C ASP A 47 -5.99 8.61 3.45
N VAL A 48 -4.70 8.93 3.64
CA VAL A 48 -3.66 7.91 3.87
C VAL A 48 -3.91 7.14 5.17
N ASP A 49 -4.32 7.82 6.24
CA ASP A 49 -4.56 7.19 7.54
C ASP A 49 -5.82 6.30 7.49
N GLU A 50 -6.84 6.75 6.76
CA GLU A 50 -8.02 5.93 6.48
C GLU A 50 -7.64 4.66 5.69
N ALA A 51 -6.85 4.79 4.62
CA ALA A 51 -6.41 3.66 3.81
C ALA A 51 -5.64 2.64 4.66
N ILE A 52 -4.67 3.09 5.46
CA ILE A 52 -3.91 2.25 6.39
C ILE A 52 -4.87 1.52 7.36
N SER A 53 -5.77 2.24 8.01
CA SER A 53 -6.67 1.66 9.02
C SER A 53 -7.57 0.56 8.45
N ARG A 54 -8.03 0.72 7.19
CA ARG A 54 -8.93 -0.23 6.52
C ARG A 54 -8.22 -1.52 6.10
N ILE A 55 -6.95 -1.45 5.73
CA ILE A 55 -6.27 -2.56 5.04
C ILE A 55 -5.13 -3.20 5.84
N LYS A 56 -4.64 -2.55 6.89
CA LYS A 56 -3.59 -3.06 7.77
C LYS A 56 -4.06 -4.32 8.51
N GLY A 57 -3.17 -5.30 8.58
CA GLY A 57 -3.40 -6.57 9.28
C GLY A 57 -4.20 -7.61 8.50
N ILE A 58 -4.73 -7.29 7.31
CA ILE A 58 -5.42 -8.28 6.47
C ILE A 58 -4.45 -9.43 6.13
N ARG A 59 -4.88 -10.67 6.35
CA ARG A 59 -4.10 -11.88 6.05
C ARG A 59 -4.57 -12.55 4.76
N CYS A 60 -3.67 -13.23 4.07
CA CYS A 60 -3.97 -14.02 2.87
C CYS A 60 -3.85 -15.52 3.16
N GLY A 61 -4.97 -16.18 3.46
CA GLY A 61 -4.98 -17.59 3.86
C GLY A 61 -4.13 -17.82 5.11
N SER A 62 -3.18 -18.76 5.04
CA SER A 62 -2.26 -19.05 6.14
C SER A 62 -1.16 -18.00 6.34
N LYS A 63 -0.91 -17.13 5.35
CA LYS A 63 0.17 -16.14 5.41
C LYS A 63 -0.08 -15.11 6.53
N PRO A 64 0.96 -14.62 7.21
CA PRO A 64 0.81 -13.62 8.29
C PRO A 64 0.53 -12.21 7.76
N THR A 65 0.40 -12.03 6.45
CA THR A 65 0.22 -10.74 5.76
C THR A 65 -0.52 -10.95 4.42
N SER A 66 -0.81 -9.87 3.70
CA SER A 66 -1.47 -9.86 2.40
C SER A 66 -1.01 -8.64 1.57
N CYS A 67 -1.33 -8.62 0.27
CA CYS A 67 -1.03 -7.46 -0.59
C CYS A 67 -1.59 -6.13 -0.02
N PRO A 68 -2.86 -6.05 0.42
CA PRO A 68 -3.37 -4.85 1.08
C PRO A 68 -2.62 -4.50 2.37
N ASP A 69 -2.31 -5.47 3.23
CA ASP A 69 -1.52 -5.21 4.45
C ASP A 69 -0.11 -4.69 4.13
N GLN A 70 0.54 -5.21 3.10
CA GLN A 70 1.84 -4.71 2.64
C GLN A 70 1.74 -3.28 2.06
N LEU A 71 0.62 -2.91 1.43
CA LEU A 71 0.39 -1.53 1.02
C LEU A 71 0.29 -0.60 2.24
N ALA A 72 -0.46 -0.97 3.29
CA ALA A 72 -0.52 -0.18 4.52
C ALA A 72 0.88 0.08 5.10
N ARG A 73 1.71 -0.97 5.19
CA ARG A 73 3.10 -0.82 5.66
C ARG A 73 3.95 0.07 4.76
N GLY A 74 3.71 0.00 3.44
CA GLY A 74 4.36 0.89 2.47
C GLY A 74 4.00 2.35 2.68
N LEU A 75 2.71 2.63 2.90
CA LEU A 75 2.20 3.98 3.21
C LEU A 75 2.79 4.52 4.52
N GLU A 76 2.82 3.71 5.58
CA GLU A 76 3.46 4.08 6.86
C GLU A 76 4.94 4.42 6.67
N ALA A 77 5.68 3.58 5.94
CA ALA A 77 7.09 3.83 5.66
C ALA A 77 7.31 5.10 4.83
N ALA A 78 6.40 5.43 3.91
CA ALA A 78 6.46 6.66 3.12
C ALA A 78 6.20 7.91 3.96
N LEU A 79 5.22 7.87 4.88
CA LEU A 79 4.95 8.98 5.80
C LEU A 79 6.15 9.25 6.71
N SER A 80 6.74 8.22 7.33
CA SER A 80 7.92 8.40 8.18
C SER A 80 9.12 8.95 7.42
N GLN A 81 9.33 8.55 6.16
CA GLN A 81 10.39 9.12 5.31
C GLN A 81 10.13 10.58 4.97
N ALA A 82 8.88 10.95 4.66
CA ALA A 82 8.51 12.32 4.36
C ALA A 82 8.66 13.25 5.57
N GLU A 83 8.42 12.75 6.78
CA GLU A 83 8.69 13.48 8.03
C GLU A 83 10.18 13.66 8.28
N ALA A 84 10.97 12.58 8.13
CA ALA A 84 12.43 12.65 8.29
C ALA A 84 13.11 13.60 7.30
N ALA A 85 12.57 13.75 6.09
CA ALA A 85 13.11 14.67 5.08
C ALA A 85 12.73 16.15 5.30
N LYS A 86 11.78 16.43 6.21
CA LYS A 86 11.37 17.80 6.58
C LYS A 86 12.10 18.33 7.81
N ALA A 87 12.79 17.47 8.55
CA ALA A 87 13.63 17.79 9.70
C ALA A 87 15.03 18.17 9.27
#